data_AF-A0A6J0ZUU2-F1
#
_entry.id   AF-A0A6J0ZUU2-F1
#
_cell.length_a   1.000
_cell.length_b   1.000
_cell.length_c   1.000
_cell.angle_alpha   90.00
_cell.angle_beta   90.00
_cell.angle_gamma   90.00
#
_symmetry.space_group_name_H-M   'P 1'
#
loop_
_entity.id
_entity.type
_entity.pdbx_description
1 polymer ?
#
loop_
_entity_poly.entity_id
_entity_poly.type
_entity_poly.pdbx_seq_one_letter_code
_entity_poly.pdbx_strand_id
1 'polypeptide(L)'
;MMDIDDPLDFEKEDPFLINPVVSKKRKKLIGLDDLLSEHYKEQSKQIEKDAKKQTKAQKSYESDEDKNGKEAKLSSLLDDCQEQMKAMSGEEELSEWGLFVFGEKKTSPPLSFPELGSWSILKSFMNNKLNSLVGLATEQECSFLEGLLINGWLLKLILKCGRVEKSIATWTFFLMLYSSKEELRSSACEFWCSILSSKVQVGVPPIEIDWFPSYCELKSALEIYGFCFNFSSNVSVKNSSVCKGPPQNIITWIKFTAVCCQVRCKQPAFLASDCQELAEVIICLFLDRRLQGLSVLMSNCLQSVISSFTEEEWINCYCEIAKSLASRVPMDLNCLQAMQCISGVDPRSKHLRSAVAFQILVNCFENEVPDEEGILTLLISINVKEKACDFFKMFLYLVLTENWLQYDPMLRDKPVIREMWGLFLRNCSCQITSTDLRLHASKVRNKAAFLLQGAGNN
;
A
#
# COMPACT_ATOMS: atom_id res chain seq x y z
N MET A 1 35.02 -0.16 -22.90
CA MET A 1 34.18 0.80 -22.16
C MET A 1 32.80 0.15 -22.15
N MET A 2 32.47 -0.50 -21.03
CA MET A 2 31.30 -1.37 -20.88
C MET A 2 30.36 -0.65 -19.92
N ASP A 3 29.16 -0.32 -20.40
CA ASP A 3 28.06 0.18 -19.59
C ASP A 3 27.62 -0.93 -18.62
N ILE A 4 27.67 -0.61 -17.34
CA ILE A 4 27.10 -1.39 -16.24
C ILE A 4 25.95 -0.52 -15.76
N ASP A 5 24.73 -0.80 -16.21
CA ASP A 5 23.47 -0.42 -15.55
C ASP A 5 22.27 -0.99 -16.34
N ASP A 6 22.08 -2.29 -16.24
CA ASP A 6 20.80 -2.93 -16.56
C ASP A 6 20.41 -3.86 -15.38
N PRO A 7 19.21 -3.73 -14.79
CA PRO A 7 18.83 -4.51 -13.61
C PRO A 7 18.54 -5.97 -13.98
N LEU A 8 19.08 -6.89 -13.19
CA LEU A 8 18.96 -8.34 -13.36
C LEU A 8 17.49 -8.79 -13.32
N ASP A 9 16.93 -9.05 -14.50
CA ASP A 9 15.62 -9.65 -14.73
C ASP A 9 15.73 -11.19 -14.65
N PHE A 10 15.06 -11.80 -13.67
CA PHE A 10 15.08 -13.26 -13.43
C PHE A 10 13.92 -14.00 -14.10
N GLU A 11 13.13 -13.36 -14.98
CA GLU A 11 11.95 -13.97 -15.62
C GLU A 11 12.14 -14.31 -17.12
N LYS A 12 13.35 -14.71 -17.55
CA LYS A 12 13.53 -15.25 -18.91
C LYS A 12 14.22 -16.61 -18.90
N GLU A 13 13.42 -17.65 -19.14
CA GLU A 13 13.91 -18.96 -19.57
C GLU A 13 14.52 -18.81 -20.97
N ASP A 14 15.84 -19.02 -21.08
CA ASP A 14 16.55 -18.99 -22.36
C ASP A 14 16.29 -20.27 -23.17
N PRO A 15 15.90 -20.17 -24.45
CA PRO A 15 15.65 -21.32 -25.31
C PRO A 15 16.96 -22.01 -25.73
N PHE A 16 17.03 -23.32 -25.43
CA PHE A 16 18.07 -24.24 -25.89
C PHE A 16 18.35 -24.09 -27.39
N LEU A 17 19.58 -23.67 -27.75
CA LEU A 17 20.12 -23.87 -29.09
C LEU A 17 21.56 -24.42 -29.05
N ILE A 18 21.65 -25.66 -29.55
CA ILE A 18 22.70 -26.18 -30.46
C ILE A 18 24.08 -26.43 -29.85
N ASN A 19 24.41 -27.72 -29.70
CA ASN A 19 25.78 -28.22 -29.58
C ASN A 19 26.62 -27.85 -30.82
N PRO A 20 27.92 -27.56 -30.63
CA PRO A 20 28.89 -28.49 -31.21
C PRO A 20 30.12 -28.81 -30.35
N VAL A 21 30.49 -30.08 -30.46
CA VAL A 21 31.86 -30.65 -30.54
C VAL A 21 32.82 -30.45 -29.37
N VAL A 22 33.04 -31.58 -28.70
CA VAL A 22 34.07 -31.90 -27.72
C VAL A 22 35.49 -31.63 -28.25
N SER A 23 36.31 -30.95 -27.44
CA SER A 23 37.77 -31.14 -27.45
C SER A 23 38.26 -31.56 -26.06
N LYS A 24 39.07 -32.63 -26.04
CA LYS A 24 39.52 -33.34 -24.83
C LYS A 24 40.62 -32.55 -24.11
N LYS A 25 40.37 -32.10 -22.88
CA LYS A 25 41.30 -32.19 -21.73
C LYS A 25 40.63 -31.76 -20.41
N ARG A 26 40.46 -32.77 -19.53
CA ARG A 26 40.22 -32.75 -18.07
C ARG A 26 40.23 -31.39 -17.34
N LYS A 27 39.07 -31.05 -16.76
CA LYS A 27 38.86 -31.01 -15.29
C LYS A 27 37.50 -31.64 -15.03
N LYS A 28 37.40 -32.64 -14.15
CA LYS A 28 36.08 -33.08 -13.66
C LYS A 28 35.49 -31.87 -12.93
N LEU A 29 34.41 -31.32 -13.45
CA LEU A 29 33.59 -30.37 -12.73
C LEU A 29 33.01 -31.18 -11.55
N ILE A 30 33.53 -30.96 -10.34
CA ILE A 30 33.02 -31.60 -9.15
C ILE A 30 31.64 -30.99 -8.92
N GLY A 31 30.59 -31.78 -9.13
CA GLY A 31 29.22 -31.34 -8.88
C GLY A 31 28.98 -31.18 -7.39
N LEU A 32 28.03 -30.33 -7.01
CA LEU A 32 27.56 -30.21 -5.62
C LEU A 32 27.11 -31.58 -5.07
N ASP A 33 26.52 -32.42 -5.92
CA ASP A 33 26.13 -33.79 -5.58
C ASP A 33 27.34 -34.70 -5.32
N ASP A 34 28.45 -34.51 -6.03
CA ASP A 34 29.69 -35.25 -5.78
C ASP A 34 30.28 -34.87 -4.40
N LEU A 35 30.30 -33.57 -4.07
CA LEU A 35 30.75 -33.06 -2.76
C LEU A 35 29.85 -33.52 -1.62
N LEU A 36 28.53 -33.51 -1.82
CA LEU A 36 27.59 -34.03 -0.83
C LEU A 36 27.77 -35.53 -0.64
N SER A 37 27.94 -36.30 -1.73
CA SER A 37 28.18 -37.74 -1.64
C SER A 37 29.50 -38.06 -0.92
N GLU A 38 30.53 -37.23 -1.12
CA GLU A 38 31.82 -37.38 -0.48
C GLU A 38 31.74 -37.00 1.00
N HIS A 39 31.02 -35.91 1.33
CA HIS A 39 30.73 -35.48 2.70
C HIS A 39 29.96 -36.57 3.47
N TYR A 40 28.90 -37.16 2.89
CA TYR A 40 28.15 -38.23 3.55
C TYR A 40 28.97 -39.53 3.68
N LYS A 41 29.84 -39.85 2.71
CA LYS A 41 30.77 -40.99 2.81
C LYS A 41 31.83 -40.77 3.87
N GLU A 42 32.33 -39.55 4.02
CA GLU A 42 33.34 -39.19 5.00
C GLU A 42 32.73 -39.15 6.41
N GLN A 43 31.52 -38.62 6.56
CA GLN A 43 30.73 -38.67 7.78
C GLN A 43 30.42 -40.13 8.19
N SER A 44 30.06 -40.98 7.23
CA SER A 44 29.84 -42.42 7.48
C SER A 44 31.12 -43.14 7.92
N LYS A 45 32.27 -42.85 7.28
CA LYS A 45 33.58 -43.39 7.69
C LYS A 45 34.00 -42.90 9.07
N GLN A 46 33.67 -41.67 9.43
CA GLN A 46 33.97 -41.09 10.74
C GLN A 46 33.11 -41.77 11.82
N ILE A 47 31.81 -41.96 11.56
CA ILE A 47 30.91 -42.73 12.43
C ILE A 47 31.41 -44.18 12.59
N GLU A 48 31.86 -44.84 11.52
CA GLU A 48 32.39 -46.21 11.60
C GLU A 48 33.72 -46.29 12.35
N LYS A 49 34.59 -45.28 12.24
CA LYS A 49 35.84 -45.16 13.00
C LYS A 49 35.56 -44.90 14.48
N ASP A 50 34.59 -44.06 14.79
CA ASP A 50 34.22 -43.73 16.16
C ASP A 50 33.45 -44.90 16.81
N ALA A 51 32.65 -45.65 16.06
CA ALA A 51 32.08 -46.92 16.49
C ALA A 51 33.17 -47.97 16.79
N LYS A 52 34.16 -48.15 15.91
CA LYS A 52 35.30 -49.08 16.12
C LYS A 52 36.21 -48.64 17.28
N LYS A 53 36.34 -47.33 17.53
CA LYS A 53 37.05 -46.79 18.71
C LYS A 53 36.25 -47.04 19.99
N GLN A 54 34.92 -46.88 19.96
CA GLN A 54 34.04 -47.21 21.09
C GLN A 54 34.08 -48.71 21.40
N THR A 55 34.04 -49.61 20.40
CA THR A 55 34.16 -51.07 20.64
C THR A 55 35.54 -51.49 21.17
N LYS A 56 36.60 -50.74 20.84
CA LYS A 56 37.95 -50.97 21.41
C LYS A 56 38.11 -50.39 22.81
N ALA A 57 37.45 -49.27 23.13
CA ALA A 57 37.43 -48.69 24.47
C ALA A 57 36.56 -49.51 25.45
N GLN A 58 35.53 -50.21 24.95
CA GLN A 58 34.61 -51.05 25.74
C GLN A 58 35.24 -52.36 26.27
N LYS A 59 36.52 -52.64 25.96
CA LYS A 59 37.26 -53.79 26.52
C LYS A 59 37.95 -53.53 27.86
N SER A 60 37.84 -52.33 28.42
CA SER A 60 38.18 -52.12 29.84
C SER A 60 37.22 -51.09 30.45
N TYR A 61 36.58 -51.50 31.55
CA TYR A 61 35.62 -50.75 32.36
C TYR A 61 34.18 -50.73 31.82
N GLU A 62 33.43 -51.78 32.19
CA GLU A 62 31.99 -51.68 32.43
C GLU A 62 31.76 -50.71 33.60
N SER A 63 31.14 -49.57 33.33
CA SER A 63 30.39 -48.78 34.31
C SER A 63 29.31 -48.05 33.53
N ASP A 64 28.13 -48.65 33.54
CA ASP A 64 26.99 -48.36 32.67
C ASP A 64 26.06 -47.30 33.27
N GLU A 65 26.61 -46.19 33.77
CA GLU A 65 25.84 -45.08 34.33
C GLU A 65 26.40 -43.75 33.85
N ASP A 66 25.88 -43.21 32.73
CA ASP A 66 25.75 -41.75 32.47
C ASP A 66 25.35 -41.35 31.02
N LYS A 67 24.89 -42.28 30.18
CA LYS A 67 24.41 -41.89 28.83
C LYS A 67 23.05 -41.19 28.87
N ASN A 68 22.08 -41.70 29.63
CA ASN A 68 20.75 -41.10 29.72
C ASN A 68 20.74 -39.72 30.38
N GLY A 69 21.63 -39.46 31.33
CA GLY A 69 21.68 -38.15 32.03
C GLY A 69 22.17 -37.01 31.14
N LYS A 70 23.01 -37.30 30.14
CA LYS A 70 23.48 -36.30 29.15
C LYS A 70 22.46 -36.05 28.06
N GLU A 71 21.78 -37.11 27.60
CA GLU A 71 20.70 -37.01 26.63
C GLU A 71 19.49 -36.26 27.21
N ALA A 72 19.09 -36.56 28.46
CA ALA A 72 18.02 -35.83 29.15
C ALA A 72 18.34 -34.34 29.36
N LYS A 73 19.61 -34.00 29.65
CA LYS A 73 20.05 -32.59 29.74
C LYS A 73 20.09 -31.89 28.38
N LEU A 74 20.40 -32.62 27.31
CA LEU A 74 20.38 -32.09 25.95
C LEU A 74 18.94 -31.86 25.49
N SER A 75 18.03 -32.81 25.78
CA SER A 75 16.61 -32.68 25.54
C SER A 75 16.02 -31.51 26.33
N SER A 76 16.34 -31.36 27.61
CA SER A 76 15.86 -30.20 28.38
C SER A 76 16.39 -28.87 27.84
N LEU A 77 17.64 -28.82 27.37
CA LEU A 77 18.20 -27.62 26.73
C LEU A 77 17.58 -27.33 25.36
N LEU A 78 17.22 -28.38 24.60
CA LEU A 78 16.50 -28.26 23.33
C LEU A 78 15.06 -27.80 23.55
N ASP A 79 14.40 -28.32 24.59
CA ASP A 79 13.04 -27.93 24.99
C ASP A 79 13.05 -26.48 25.50
N ASP A 80 14.01 -26.08 26.34
CA ASP A 80 14.19 -24.69 26.78
C ASP A 80 14.49 -23.76 25.59
N CYS A 81 15.33 -24.18 24.64
CA CYS A 81 15.57 -23.43 23.40
C CYS A 81 14.32 -23.35 22.53
N GLN A 82 13.51 -24.41 22.49
CA GLN A 82 12.29 -24.45 21.69
C GLN A 82 11.16 -23.63 22.33
N GLU A 83 11.08 -23.60 23.66
CA GLU A 83 10.19 -22.70 24.40
C GLU A 83 10.64 -21.24 24.28
N GLN A 84 11.95 -20.96 24.37
CA GLN A 84 12.48 -19.63 24.06
C GLN A 84 12.25 -19.25 22.60
N MET A 85 12.42 -20.18 21.65
CA MET A 85 12.10 -19.94 20.25
C MET A 85 10.61 -19.71 20.03
N LYS A 86 9.72 -20.43 20.73
CA LYS A 86 8.26 -20.20 20.66
C LYS A 86 7.85 -18.88 21.31
N ALA A 87 8.51 -18.48 22.40
CA ALA A 87 8.32 -17.18 23.03
C ALA A 87 8.91 -16.02 22.21
N MET A 88 9.96 -16.27 21.42
CA MET A 88 10.57 -15.30 20.50
C MET A 88 9.93 -15.29 19.10
N SER A 89 9.38 -16.41 18.65
CA SER A 89 8.53 -16.51 17.47
C SER A 89 7.15 -16.01 17.87
N GLY A 90 7.04 -14.70 18.06
CA GLY A 90 5.75 -14.07 18.20
C GLY A 90 4.89 -14.50 17.02
N GLU A 91 3.82 -15.25 17.29
CA GLU A 91 2.70 -15.39 16.35
C GLU A 91 2.09 -14.00 15.99
N GLU A 92 2.51 -12.94 16.71
CA GLU A 92 2.35 -11.52 16.39
C GLU A 92 3.10 -11.04 15.12
N GLU A 93 4.03 -11.81 14.54
CA GLU A 93 4.72 -11.35 13.32
C GLU A 93 3.81 -11.39 12.06
N LEU A 94 2.67 -12.09 12.12
CA LEU A 94 1.74 -12.29 11.00
C LEU A 94 0.40 -11.53 11.11
N SER A 95 0.04 -11.06 12.31
CA SER A 95 -1.11 -10.19 12.56
C SER A 95 -0.55 -8.88 13.12
N GLU A 96 -0.70 -7.72 12.52
CA GLU A 96 -1.43 -6.63 13.22
C GLU A 96 -1.64 -5.36 12.40
N TRP A 97 -1.24 -5.30 11.12
CA TRP A 97 -1.60 -4.15 10.28
C TRP A 97 -2.88 -4.43 9.50
N GLY A 98 -3.68 -3.39 9.32
CA GLY A 98 -5.02 -3.49 8.75
C GLY A 98 -6.05 -2.78 9.62
N LEU A 99 -6.57 -1.67 9.14
CA LEU A 99 -7.70 -0.96 9.75
C LEU A 99 -8.99 -1.28 9.00
N PHE A 100 -10.07 -1.42 9.77
CA PHE A 100 -11.41 -1.43 9.19
C PHE A 100 -11.83 0.00 8.91
N VAL A 101 -11.53 0.48 7.69
CA VAL A 101 -11.90 1.86 7.31
C VAL A 101 -13.36 1.99 6.91
N PHE A 102 -14.03 0.87 6.65
CA PHE A 102 -15.46 0.79 6.41
C PHE A 102 -16.18 0.07 7.55
N GLY A 103 -17.09 0.79 8.21
CA GLY A 103 -18.03 0.30 9.20
C GLY A 103 -19.41 -0.04 8.63
N GLU A 104 -20.46 0.30 9.37
CA GLU A 104 -21.84 -0.02 8.99
C GLU A 104 -22.33 0.84 7.82
N LYS A 105 -22.94 0.18 6.83
CA LYS A 105 -23.51 0.83 5.65
C LYS A 105 -24.86 1.45 6.00
N LYS A 106 -25.07 2.70 5.57
CA LYS A 106 -26.36 3.39 5.62
C LYS A 106 -27.23 2.98 4.42
N THR A 107 -28.54 3.21 4.52
CA THR A 107 -29.46 2.99 3.40
C THR A 107 -29.08 3.90 2.23
N SER A 108 -28.83 3.30 1.06
CA SER A 108 -28.53 4.05 -0.15
C SER A 108 -29.75 4.87 -0.61
N PRO A 109 -29.54 6.07 -1.18
CA PRO A 109 -30.63 6.85 -1.75
C PRO A 109 -31.30 6.07 -2.90
N PRO A 110 -32.62 6.23 -3.08
CA PRO A 110 -33.31 5.61 -4.20
C PRO A 110 -32.80 6.19 -5.52
N LEU A 111 -32.55 5.31 -6.49
CA LEU A 111 -32.16 5.74 -7.84
C LEU A 111 -33.37 6.32 -8.55
N SER A 112 -33.29 7.59 -8.93
CA SER A 112 -34.27 8.23 -9.80
C SER A 112 -33.91 7.98 -11.26
N PHE A 113 -34.86 7.43 -12.01
CA PHE A 113 -34.73 7.29 -13.46
C PHE A 113 -35.30 8.55 -14.12
N PRO A 114 -34.55 9.17 -15.04
CA PRO A 114 -35.07 10.31 -15.79
C PRO A 114 -36.13 9.83 -16.77
N GLU A 115 -37.17 10.64 -16.94
CA GLU A 115 -38.21 10.39 -17.95
C GLU A 115 -37.60 10.48 -19.35
N LEU A 116 -37.89 9.53 -20.23
CA LEU A 116 -37.29 9.45 -21.57
C LEU A 116 -37.56 10.71 -22.42
N GLY A 117 -38.72 11.37 -22.18
CA GLY A 117 -39.10 12.64 -22.81
C GLY A 117 -38.36 13.87 -22.28
N SER A 118 -37.62 13.75 -21.17
CA SER A 118 -36.84 14.83 -20.58
C SER A 118 -35.48 15.05 -21.28
N TRP A 119 -35.05 14.11 -22.13
CA TRP A 119 -33.76 14.16 -22.81
C TRP A 119 -33.91 14.75 -24.22
N SER A 120 -33.34 15.92 -24.47
CA SER A 120 -33.42 16.58 -25.78
C SER A 120 -32.77 15.75 -26.90
N ILE A 121 -31.68 15.04 -26.58
CA ILE A 121 -30.98 14.11 -27.49
C ILE A 121 -31.91 12.98 -27.96
N LEU A 122 -32.69 12.40 -27.04
CA LEU A 122 -33.60 11.29 -27.37
C LEU A 122 -34.98 11.76 -27.86
N LYS A 123 -35.37 13.01 -27.62
CA LYS A 123 -36.67 13.54 -28.07
C LYS A 123 -36.86 13.44 -29.59
N SER A 124 -35.78 13.68 -30.35
CA SER A 124 -35.80 13.51 -31.81
C SER A 124 -35.98 12.05 -32.23
N PHE A 125 -35.37 11.12 -31.49
CA PHE A 125 -35.51 9.69 -31.68
C PHE A 125 -36.93 9.24 -31.34
N MET A 126 -37.49 9.68 -30.21
CA MET A 126 -38.82 9.31 -29.70
C MET A 126 -39.99 9.72 -30.61
N ASN A 127 -39.82 10.79 -31.39
CA ASN A 127 -40.83 11.25 -32.34
C ASN A 127 -40.88 10.41 -33.65
N ASN A 128 -40.09 9.34 -33.76
CA ASN A 128 -40.07 8.48 -34.94
C ASN A 128 -41.15 7.38 -34.88
N LYS A 129 -41.88 7.18 -35.99
CA LYS A 129 -42.91 6.13 -36.12
C LYS A 129 -42.36 4.72 -35.86
N LEU A 130 -41.07 4.49 -36.07
CA LEU A 130 -40.41 3.20 -35.81
C LEU A 130 -40.38 2.80 -34.32
N ASN A 131 -40.57 3.72 -33.39
CA ASN A 131 -40.58 3.40 -31.96
C ASN A 131 -41.79 2.55 -31.55
N SER A 132 -42.89 2.64 -32.31
CA SER A 132 -44.05 1.76 -32.15
C SER A 132 -43.75 0.30 -32.49
N LEU A 133 -42.71 0.03 -33.30
CA LEU A 133 -42.25 -1.32 -33.65
C LEU A 133 -41.29 -1.91 -32.62
N VAL A 134 -40.58 -1.06 -31.86
CA VAL A 134 -39.59 -1.50 -30.85
C VAL A 134 -40.25 -1.74 -29.47
N GLY A 135 -41.52 -1.37 -29.31
CA GLY A 135 -42.26 -1.64 -28.06
C GLY A 135 -41.71 -0.86 -26.87
N LEU A 136 -41.30 0.39 -27.07
CA LEU A 136 -40.91 1.31 -25.99
C LEU A 136 -42.17 1.74 -25.21
N ALA A 137 -42.70 0.84 -24.38
CA ALA A 137 -43.71 1.15 -23.38
C ALA A 137 -43.03 1.68 -22.10
N THR A 138 -43.75 2.46 -21.30
CA THR A 138 -43.24 3.20 -20.13
C THR A 138 -42.51 2.32 -19.08
N GLU A 139 -42.86 1.04 -18.95
CA GLU A 139 -42.17 0.09 -18.06
C GLU A 139 -40.85 -0.47 -18.65
N GLN A 140 -40.70 -0.42 -19.98
CA GLN A 140 -39.51 -0.84 -20.74
C GLN A 140 -38.51 0.31 -20.94
N GLU A 141 -38.84 1.54 -20.54
CA GLU A 141 -37.99 2.72 -20.72
C GLU A 141 -36.71 2.64 -19.87
N CYS A 142 -36.82 2.16 -18.62
CA CYS A 142 -35.66 2.00 -17.74
C CYS A 142 -34.67 0.96 -18.29
N SER A 143 -35.16 -0.18 -18.79
CA SER A 143 -34.30 -1.24 -19.35
C SER A 143 -33.68 -0.82 -20.69
N PHE A 144 -34.37 0.00 -21.48
CA PHE A 144 -33.83 0.60 -22.69
C PHE A 144 -32.66 1.55 -22.39
N LEU A 145 -32.82 2.47 -21.43
CA LEU A 145 -31.77 3.41 -21.03
C LEU A 145 -30.55 2.70 -20.43
N GLU A 146 -30.79 1.74 -19.53
CA GLU A 146 -29.75 0.85 -19.01
C GLU A 146 -29.01 0.14 -20.14
N GLY A 147 -29.73 -0.40 -21.12
CA GLY A 147 -29.17 -1.03 -22.30
C GLY A 147 -28.33 -0.09 -23.16
N LEU A 148 -28.75 1.16 -23.35
CA LEU A 148 -27.96 2.16 -24.07
C LEU A 148 -26.63 2.47 -23.37
N LEU A 149 -26.63 2.52 -22.04
CA LEU A 149 -25.44 2.74 -21.24
C LEU A 149 -24.51 1.52 -21.29
N ILE A 150 -25.02 0.32 -21.00
CA ILE A 150 -24.23 -0.93 -20.94
C ILE A 150 -23.58 -1.24 -22.28
N ASN A 151 -24.30 -1.05 -23.38
CA ASN A 151 -23.77 -1.32 -24.73
C ASN A 151 -22.91 -0.16 -25.29
N GLY A 152 -22.65 0.89 -24.49
CA GLY A 152 -21.83 2.04 -24.89
C GLY A 152 -22.45 2.96 -25.95
N TRP A 153 -23.70 2.72 -26.35
CA TRP A 153 -24.39 3.57 -27.33
C TRP A 153 -24.64 4.98 -26.80
N LEU A 154 -24.94 5.13 -25.51
CA LEU A 154 -25.12 6.44 -24.89
C LEU A 154 -23.85 7.29 -24.99
N LEU A 155 -22.68 6.70 -24.71
CA LEU A 155 -21.39 7.37 -24.85
C LEU A 155 -21.15 7.83 -26.30
N LYS A 156 -21.40 6.94 -27.28
CA LYS A 156 -21.25 7.26 -28.72
C LYS A 156 -22.17 8.40 -29.15
N LEU A 157 -23.42 8.41 -28.68
CA LEU A 157 -24.37 9.48 -28.97
C LEU A 157 -23.88 10.82 -28.42
N ILE A 158 -23.43 10.85 -27.16
CA ILE A 158 -22.91 12.07 -26.54
C ILE A 158 -21.65 12.58 -27.24
N LEU A 159 -20.73 11.68 -27.62
CA LEU A 159 -19.55 12.06 -28.39
C LEU A 159 -19.89 12.69 -29.75
N LYS A 160 -21.03 12.31 -30.34
CA LYS A 160 -21.53 12.91 -31.59
C LYS A 160 -22.27 14.23 -31.37
N CYS A 161 -23.07 14.30 -30.31
CA CYS A 161 -23.85 15.50 -29.98
C CYS A 161 -23.00 16.60 -29.32
N GLY A 162 -21.85 16.25 -28.73
CA GLY A 162 -20.94 17.17 -28.07
C GLY A 162 -21.46 17.73 -26.73
N ARG A 163 -22.56 17.18 -26.18
CA ARG A 163 -23.18 17.68 -24.96
C ARG A 163 -23.74 16.58 -24.06
N VAL A 164 -23.55 16.72 -22.76
CA VAL A 164 -24.16 15.91 -21.70
C VAL A 164 -25.19 16.74 -20.96
N GLU A 165 -26.46 16.40 -21.14
CA GLU A 165 -27.57 17.03 -20.43
C GLU A 165 -27.52 16.73 -18.93
N LYS A 166 -28.03 17.65 -18.10
CA LYS A 166 -28.02 17.52 -16.64
C LYS A 166 -28.65 16.21 -16.16
N SER A 167 -29.78 15.82 -16.75
CA SER A 167 -30.53 14.59 -16.42
C SER A 167 -29.72 13.31 -16.70
N ILE A 168 -28.95 13.28 -17.79
CA ILE A 168 -28.04 12.17 -18.14
C ILE A 168 -26.85 12.15 -17.19
N ALA A 169 -26.26 13.30 -16.92
CA ALA A 169 -25.12 13.45 -16.03
C ALA A 169 -25.48 12.96 -14.62
N THR A 170 -26.56 13.48 -14.01
CA THR A 170 -26.97 13.08 -12.67
C THR A 170 -27.32 11.59 -12.61
N TRP A 171 -28.10 11.08 -13.57
CA TRP A 171 -28.51 9.68 -13.60
C TRP A 171 -27.30 8.72 -13.68
N THR A 172 -26.39 8.94 -14.63
CA THR A 172 -25.18 8.10 -14.76
C THR A 172 -24.27 8.21 -13.54
N PHE A 173 -24.14 9.39 -12.93
CA PHE A 173 -23.36 9.56 -11.71
C PHE A 173 -23.95 8.78 -10.53
N PHE A 174 -25.27 8.86 -10.29
CA PHE A 174 -25.93 8.09 -9.24
C PHE A 174 -25.91 6.58 -9.50
N LEU A 175 -26.02 6.14 -10.76
CA LEU A 175 -25.83 4.75 -11.13
C LEU A 175 -24.44 4.23 -10.78
N MET A 176 -23.40 5.00 -11.10
CA MET A 176 -22.01 4.65 -10.78
C MET A 176 -21.81 4.46 -9.27
N LEU A 177 -22.44 5.31 -8.46
CA LEU A 177 -22.27 5.31 -7.01
C LEU A 177 -23.13 4.29 -6.28
N TYR A 178 -24.40 4.12 -6.67
CA TYR A 178 -25.40 3.43 -5.83
C TYR A 178 -26.11 2.26 -6.51
N SER A 179 -25.90 2.02 -7.83
CA SER A 179 -26.52 0.86 -8.48
C SER A 179 -26.10 -0.44 -7.82
N SER A 180 -27.04 -1.39 -7.65
CA SER A 180 -26.75 -2.74 -7.18
C SER A 180 -26.15 -3.62 -8.28
N LYS A 181 -26.38 -3.29 -9.56
CA LYS A 181 -25.88 -4.04 -10.72
C LYS A 181 -24.46 -3.58 -11.08
N GLU A 182 -23.50 -4.51 -11.06
CA GLU A 182 -22.09 -4.22 -11.35
C GLU A 182 -21.87 -3.72 -12.78
N GLU A 183 -22.56 -4.30 -13.76
CA GLU A 183 -22.49 -3.88 -15.16
C GLU A 183 -22.89 -2.42 -15.33
N LEU A 184 -23.95 -1.98 -14.66
CA LEU A 184 -24.39 -0.58 -14.68
C LEU A 184 -23.38 0.34 -14.00
N ARG A 185 -22.86 -0.03 -12.82
CA ARG A 185 -21.84 0.77 -12.12
C ARG A 185 -20.61 0.95 -13.00
N SER A 186 -20.13 -0.13 -13.60
CA SER A 186 -18.93 -0.14 -14.44
C SER A 186 -19.13 0.66 -15.73
N SER A 187 -20.27 0.47 -16.41
CA SER A 187 -20.60 1.21 -17.64
C SER A 187 -20.79 2.71 -17.38
N ALA A 188 -21.43 3.07 -16.26
CA ALA A 188 -21.55 4.46 -15.82
C ALA A 188 -20.19 5.09 -15.49
N CYS A 189 -19.30 4.33 -14.85
CA CYS A 189 -17.93 4.77 -14.57
C CYS A 189 -17.15 5.00 -15.87
N GLU A 190 -17.19 4.04 -16.81
CA GLU A 190 -16.52 4.15 -18.10
C GLU A 190 -17.04 5.33 -18.93
N PHE A 191 -18.35 5.54 -18.93
CA PHE A 191 -19.00 6.69 -19.54
C PHE A 191 -18.41 8.00 -19.02
N TRP A 192 -18.36 8.18 -17.69
CA TRP A 192 -17.80 9.38 -17.07
C TRP A 192 -16.30 9.53 -17.31
N CYS A 193 -15.53 8.45 -17.15
CA CYS A 193 -14.09 8.45 -17.39
C CYS A 193 -13.78 8.87 -18.84
N SER A 194 -14.54 8.36 -19.80
CA SER A 194 -14.38 8.68 -21.23
C SER A 194 -14.73 10.13 -21.54
N ILE A 195 -15.84 10.63 -21.00
CA ILE A 195 -16.28 12.02 -21.22
C ILE A 195 -15.28 13.01 -20.64
N LEU A 196 -14.82 12.79 -19.42
CA LEU A 196 -13.85 13.68 -18.78
C LEU A 196 -12.48 13.59 -19.47
N SER A 197 -12.03 12.38 -19.82
CA SER A 197 -10.74 12.19 -20.52
C SER A 197 -10.75 12.76 -21.94
N SER A 198 -11.91 12.83 -22.61
CA SER A 198 -12.01 13.45 -23.95
C SER A 198 -11.57 14.92 -23.96
N LYS A 199 -11.74 15.63 -22.84
CA LYS A 199 -11.25 17.01 -22.66
C LYS A 199 -9.72 17.10 -22.53
N VAL A 200 -9.07 15.98 -22.27
CA VAL A 200 -7.61 15.92 -22.15
C VAL A 200 -6.95 15.74 -23.52
N GLN A 201 -7.63 15.08 -24.47
CA GLN A 201 -7.09 14.74 -25.79
C GLN A 201 -7.03 15.96 -26.73
N VAL A 202 -5.86 16.17 -27.33
CA VAL A 202 -5.61 17.26 -28.28
C VAL A 202 -6.35 16.97 -29.60
N GLY A 203 -7.20 17.89 -30.05
CA GLY A 203 -7.88 17.82 -31.36
C GLY A 203 -9.33 17.34 -31.36
N VAL A 204 -9.90 16.99 -30.20
CA VAL A 204 -11.33 16.68 -30.05
C VAL A 204 -12.06 17.90 -29.47
N PRO A 205 -13.19 18.36 -30.05
CA PRO A 205 -13.96 19.45 -29.46
C PRO A 205 -14.44 19.06 -28.06
N PRO A 206 -14.30 19.95 -27.05
CA PRO A 206 -14.64 19.62 -25.68
C PRO A 206 -16.14 19.37 -25.55
N ILE A 207 -16.50 18.28 -24.87
CA ILE A 207 -17.90 17.97 -24.56
C ILE A 207 -18.43 19.00 -23.54
N GLU A 208 -19.52 19.67 -23.88
CA GLU A 208 -20.25 20.53 -22.96
C GLU A 208 -20.99 19.67 -21.94
N ILE A 209 -20.86 19.95 -20.65
CA ILE A 209 -21.49 19.16 -19.59
C ILE A 209 -22.30 20.12 -18.73
N ASP A 210 -23.61 19.93 -18.72
CA ASP A 210 -24.56 20.84 -18.06
C ASP A 210 -24.48 20.77 -16.53
N TRP A 211 -23.95 19.66 -15.99
CA TRP A 211 -23.85 19.44 -14.55
C TRP A 211 -22.64 18.58 -14.20
N PHE A 212 -21.88 19.02 -13.20
CA PHE A 212 -20.73 18.31 -12.66
C PHE A 212 -21.02 17.81 -11.24
N PRO A 213 -20.57 16.60 -10.91
CA PRO A 213 -20.65 16.12 -9.55
C PRO A 213 -19.71 16.89 -8.64
N SER A 214 -20.22 17.22 -7.46
CA SER A 214 -19.47 17.89 -6.41
C SER A 214 -18.67 16.89 -5.57
N TYR A 215 -17.60 17.37 -4.94
CA TYR A 215 -16.88 16.58 -3.95
C TYR A 215 -17.79 16.12 -2.79
N CYS A 216 -18.72 16.97 -2.35
CA CYS A 216 -19.69 16.66 -1.30
C CYS A 216 -20.51 15.38 -1.61
N GLU A 217 -20.89 15.16 -2.86
CA GLU A 217 -21.64 13.98 -3.26
C GLU A 217 -20.76 12.71 -3.27
N LEU A 218 -19.49 12.84 -3.70
CA LEU A 218 -18.52 11.74 -3.63
C LEU A 218 -18.19 11.35 -2.20
N LYS A 219 -18.03 12.33 -1.31
CA LYS A 219 -17.82 12.12 0.12
C LYS A 219 -19.03 11.45 0.76
N SER A 220 -20.23 11.99 0.50
CA SER A 220 -21.48 11.42 1.01
C SER A 220 -21.64 9.96 0.60
N ALA A 221 -21.23 9.59 -0.62
CA ALA A 221 -21.27 8.21 -1.07
C ALA A 221 -20.37 7.30 -0.22
N LEU A 222 -19.13 7.69 0.05
CA LEU A 222 -18.23 6.93 0.93
C LEU A 222 -18.81 6.77 2.34
N GLU A 223 -19.37 7.83 2.91
CA GLU A 223 -20.02 7.80 4.22
C GLU A 223 -21.24 6.87 4.25
N ILE A 224 -22.03 6.82 3.17
CA ILE A 224 -23.15 5.88 3.02
C ILE A 224 -22.64 4.44 3.01
N TYR A 225 -21.50 4.19 2.37
CA TYR A 225 -20.85 2.88 2.39
C TYR A 225 -20.08 2.59 3.68
N GLY A 226 -20.14 3.50 4.67
CA GLY A 226 -19.60 3.29 6.01
C GLY A 226 -18.16 3.75 6.20
N PHE A 227 -17.60 4.57 5.30
CA PHE A 227 -16.24 5.10 5.46
C PHE A 227 -16.12 5.94 6.74
N CYS A 228 -15.11 5.66 7.56
CA CYS A 228 -14.82 6.39 8.79
C CYS A 228 -13.63 7.33 8.56
N PHE A 229 -13.79 8.63 8.79
CA PHE A 229 -12.69 9.60 8.68
C PHE A 229 -11.78 9.66 9.91
N ASN A 230 -12.26 9.21 11.07
CA ASN A 230 -11.51 9.21 12.33
C ASN A 230 -11.34 7.77 12.83
N PHE A 231 -10.12 7.27 12.86
CA PHE A 231 -9.77 5.95 13.38
C PHE A 231 -9.24 6.07 14.81
N SER A 232 -10.01 6.69 15.71
CA SER A 232 -9.62 6.65 17.12
C SER A 232 -9.74 5.21 17.63
N SER A 233 -8.68 4.74 18.28
CA SER A 233 -8.62 3.44 18.94
C SER A 233 -9.70 3.38 20.01
N ASN A 234 -10.87 2.80 19.69
CA ASN A 234 -11.83 2.13 20.58
C ASN A 234 -13.24 2.02 19.98
N VAL A 235 -13.37 1.75 18.68
CA VAL A 235 -14.64 1.16 18.21
C VAL A 235 -14.57 -0.33 18.50
N SER A 236 -15.12 -0.72 19.66
CA SER A 236 -15.41 -2.12 19.95
C SER A 236 -16.18 -2.67 18.75
N VAL A 237 -15.56 -3.56 17.98
CA VAL A 237 -16.19 -4.22 16.85
C VAL A 237 -17.30 -5.09 17.42
N LYS A 238 -18.49 -4.51 17.62
CA LYS A 238 -19.70 -5.29 17.80
C LYS A 238 -19.82 -6.09 16.52
N ASN A 239 -19.69 -7.40 16.65
CA ASN A 239 -19.89 -8.36 15.58
C ASN A 239 -21.37 -8.36 15.17
N SER A 240 -21.84 -7.31 14.49
CA SER A 240 -23.05 -7.36 13.68
C SER A 240 -22.67 -7.98 12.33
N SER A 241 -23.41 -9.00 11.93
CA SER A 241 -23.17 -9.84 10.76
C SER A 241 -23.56 -9.18 9.43
N VAL A 242 -23.54 -7.85 9.35
CA VAL A 242 -24.03 -7.09 8.20
C VAL A 242 -22.85 -6.69 7.30
N CYS A 243 -22.72 -7.37 6.17
CA CYS A 243 -21.94 -6.97 4.98
C CYS A 243 -20.52 -6.41 5.24
N LYS A 244 -19.68 -7.20 5.91
CA LYS A 244 -18.25 -6.92 6.12
C LYS A 244 -17.44 -7.13 4.82
N GLY A 245 -17.53 -6.19 3.88
CA GLY A 245 -16.72 -6.21 2.66
C GLY A 245 -16.58 -4.80 2.08
N PRO A 246 -15.53 -4.55 1.27
CA PRO A 246 -15.32 -3.25 0.66
C PRO A 246 -16.57 -2.80 -0.12
N PRO A 247 -16.80 -1.49 -0.27
CA PRO A 247 -17.95 -0.99 -1.00
C PRO A 247 -18.00 -1.58 -2.41
N GLN A 248 -19.19 -1.95 -2.88
CA GLN A 248 -19.36 -2.47 -4.24
C GLN A 248 -18.99 -1.45 -5.33
N ASN A 249 -18.97 -0.17 -4.97
CA ASN A 249 -18.62 0.96 -5.84
C ASN A 249 -17.18 1.44 -5.62
N ILE A 250 -16.35 0.79 -4.79
CA ILE A 250 -15.02 1.36 -4.45
C ILE A 250 -14.12 1.50 -5.68
N ILE A 251 -14.15 0.52 -6.59
CA ILE A 251 -13.38 0.55 -7.83
C ILE A 251 -13.84 1.71 -8.71
N THR A 252 -15.15 1.89 -8.86
CA THR A 252 -15.71 2.97 -9.70
C THR A 252 -15.48 4.34 -9.08
N TRP A 253 -15.56 4.44 -7.74
CA TRP A 253 -15.23 5.64 -6.99
C TRP A 253 -13.76 6.04 -7.19
N ILE A 254 -12.80 5.12 -7.02
CA ILE A 254 -11.37 5.42 -7.18
C ILE A 254 -11.05 5.84 -8.63
N LYS A 255 -11.58 5.13 -9.63
CA LYS A 255 -11.40 5.47 -11.05
C LYS A 255 -11.94 6.85 -11.37
N PHE A 256 -13.16 7.15 -10.93
CA PHE A 256 -13.80 8.43 -11.17
C PHE A 256 -13.04 9.58 -10.51
N THR A 257 -12.67 9.43 -9.23
CA THR A 257 -11.86 10.40 -8.49
C THR A 257 -10.54 10.69 -9.21
N ALA A 258 -9.84 9.65 -9.69
CA ALA A 258 -8.59 9.82 -10.41
C ALA A 258 -8.76 10.71 -11.65
N VAL A 259 -9.77 10.43 -12.47
CA VAL A 259 -10.04 11.21 -13.69
C VAL A 259 -10.47 12.64 -13.37
N CYS A 260 -11.31 12.85 -12.35
CA CYS A 260 -11.69 14.19 -11.90
C CYS A 260 -10.47 15.04 -11.49
N CYS A 261 -9.52 14.45 -10.77
CA CYS A 261 -8.28 15.13 -10.39
C CYS A 261 -7.38 15.43 -11.60
N GLN A 262 -7.32 14.53 -12.59
CA GLN A 262 -6.56 14.76 -13.83
C GLN A 262 -7.09 15.93 -14.66
N VAL A 263 -8.42 16.13 -14.69
CA VAL A 263 -9.04 17.21 -15.46
C VAL A 263 -9.14 18.53 -14.70
N ARG A 264 -8.90 18.53 -13.37
CA ARG A 264 -9.04 19.70 -12.49
C ARG A 264 -8.30 20.93 -13.00
N CYS A 265 -7.08 20.76 -13.52
CA CYS A 265 -6.27 21.87 -14.04
C CYS A 265 -6.90 22.58 -15.24
N LYS A 266 -7.75 21.89 -16.00
CA LYS A 266 -8.51 22.44 -17.13
C LYS A 266 -9.90 22.89 -16.73
N GLN A 267 -10.46 22.28 -15.69
CA GLN A 267 -11.80 22.59 -15.21
C GLN A 267 -11.88 22.34 -13.70
N PRO A 268 -11.96 23.38 -12.87
CA PRO A 268 -11.93 23.23 -11.41
C PRO A 268 -13.30 22.74 -10.90
N ALA A 269 -13.54 21.43 -10.99
CA ALA A 269 -14.70 20.78 -10.37
C ALA A 269 -14.52 20.62 -8.85
N PHE A 270 -13.28 20.51 -8.39
CA PHE A 270 -12.89 20.37 -6.99
C PHE A 270 -12.04 21.58 -6.54
N LEU A 271 -12.17 21.95 -5.28
CA LEU A 271 -11.35 22.95 -4.59
C LEU A 271 -10.09 22.32 -4.00
N ALA A 272 -9.06 23.12 -3.67
CA ALA A 272 -7.81 22.59 -3.11
C ALA A 272 -8.07 21.77 -1.84
N SER A 273 -8.95 22.25 -0.98
CA SER A 273 -9.44 21.55 0.22
C SER A 273 -10.05 20.19 -0.08
N ASP A 274 -10.80 20.07 -1.18
CA ASP A 274 -11.43 18.81 -1.58
C ASP A 274 -10.35 17.79 -1.97
N CYS A 275 -9.34 18.22 -2.73
CA CYS A 275 -8.21 17.36 -3.09
C CYS A 275 -7.35 16.97 -1.88
N GLN A 276 -7.22 17.83 -0.87
CA GLN A 276 -6.53 17.47 0.38
C GLN A 276 -7.26 16.31 1.06
N GLU A 277 -8.57 16.44 1.27
CA GLU A 277 -9.36 15.39 1.92
C GLU A 277 -9.39 14.11 1.07
N LEU A 278 -9.43 14.21 -0.26
CA LEU A 278 -9.31 13.04 -1.16
C LEU A 278 -7.96 12.32 -0.99
N ALA A 279 -6.84 13.05 -0.87
CA ALA A 279 -5.53 12.45 -0.62
C ALA A 279 -5.52 11.69 0.70
N GLU A 280 -6.09 12.29 1.75
CA GLU A 280 -6.24 11.67 3.07
C GLU A 280 -7.07 10.39 2.99
N VAL A 281 -8.23 10.43 2.33
CA VAL A 281 -9.10 9.28 2.12
C VAL A 281 -8.35 8.16 1.43
N ILE A 282 -7.67 8.43 0.31
CA ILE A 282 -6.96 7.40 -0.45
C ILE A 282 -5.85 6.76 0.37
N ILE A 283 -5.08 7.55 1.12
CA ILE A 283 -4.05 7.03 2.03
C ILE A 283 -4.68 6.15 3.11
N CYS A 284 -5.82 6.54 3.66
CA CYS A 284 -6.54 5.71 4.64
C CYS A 284 -7.05 4.40 4.01
N LEU A 285 -7.49 4.40 2.74
CA LEU A 285 -7.89 3.17 2.04
C LEU A 285 -6.75 2.15 1.94
N PHE A 286 -5.48 2.58 1.85
CA PHE A 286 -4.32 1.68 1.91
C PHE A 286 -4.14 0.96 3.24
N LEU A 287 -4.78 1.46 4.30
CA LEU A 287 -4.75 0.83 5.62
C LEU A 287 -5.75 -0.32 5.72
N ASP A 288 -6.74 -0.43 4.84
CA ASP A 288 -7.65 -1.58 4.82
C ASP A 288 -7.06 -2.72 3.99
N ARG A 289 -6.62 -3.77 4.68
CA ARG A 289 -6.01 -4.94 4.06
C ARG A 289 -6.92 -5.62 3.02
N ARG A 290 -8.24 -5.47 3.12
CA ARG A 290 -9.19 -6.01 2.12
C ARG A 290 -9.09 -5.31 0.77
N LEU A 291 -8.52 -4.11 0.73
CA LEU A 291 -8.31 -3.31 -0.48
C LEU A 291 -6.92 -3.48 -1.09
N GLN A 292 -6.07 -4.35 -0.54
CA GLN A 292 -4.70 -4.54 -1.03
C GLN A 292 -4.64 -4.91 -2.52
N GLY A 293 -5.62 -5.67 -3.02
CA GLY A 293 -5.73 -6.00 -4.45
C GLY A 293 -5.99 -4.80 -5.37
N LEU A 294 -6.34 -3.63 -4.81
CA LEU A 294 -6.56 -2.38 -5.54
C LEU A 294 -5.37 -1.41 -5.41
N SER A 295 -4.23 -1.85 -4.87
CA SER A 295 -3.06 -0.99 -4.59
C SER A 295 -2.62 -0.16 -5.80
N VAL A 296 -2.47 -0.78 -6.97
CA VAL A 296 -2.08 -0.09 -8.22
C VAL A 296 -3.10 0.99 -8.60
N LEU A 297 -4.39 0.66 -8.49
CA LEU A 297 -5.48 1.60 -8.80
C LEU A 297 -5.48 2.79 -7.83
N MET A 298 -5.30 2.52 -6.54
CA MET A 298 -5.21 3.55 -5.49
C MET A 298 -3.95 4.41 -5.65
N SER A 299 -2.80 3.83 -6.00
CA SER A 299 -1.55 4.57 -6.24
C SER A 299 -1.70 5.51 -7.43
N ASN A 300 -2.31 5.06 -8.52
CA ASN A 300 -2.59 5.91 -9.69
C ASN A 300 -3.57 7.05 -9.33
N CYS A 301 -4.55 6.77 -8.48
CA CYS A 301 -5.49 7.77 -7.99
C CYS A 301 -4.79 8.81 -7.10
N LEU A 302 -3.99 8.36 -6.12
CA LEU A 302 -3.20 9.24 -5.24
C LEU A 302 -2.25 10.13 -6.05
N GLN A 303 -1.58 9.56 -7.05
CA GLN A 303 -0.72 10.32 -7.96
C GLN A 303 -1.51 11.40 -8.72
N SER A 304 -2.71 11.04 -9.21
CA SER A 304 -3.59 11.98 -9.91
C SER A 304 -4.04 13.13 -8.99
N VAL A 305 -4.34 12.83 -7.73
CA VAL A 305 -4.69 13.84 -6.71
C VAL A 305 -3.51 14.77 -6.43
N ILE A 306 -2.33 14.23 -6.13
CA ILE A 306 -1.11 15.01 -5.85
C ILE A 306 -0.72 15.89 -7.05
N SER A 307 -0.88 15.36 -8.26
CA SER A 307 -0.56 16.09 -9.50
C SER A 307 -1.59 17.17 -9.83
N SER A 308 -2.79 17.13 -9.22
CA SER A 308 -3.88 18.07 -9.52
C SER A 308 -3.70 19.45 -8.88
N PHE A 309 -2.88 19.56 -7.83
CA PHE A 309 -2.59 20.82 -7.17
C PHE A 309 -1.74 21.74 -8.06
N THR A 310 -1.95 23.05 -7.96
CA THR A 310 -0.95 24.03 -8.45
C THR A 310 0.27 24.04 -7.53
N GLU A 311 1.39 24.64 -7.96
CA GLU A 311 2.58 24.75 -7.10
C GLU A 311 2.29 25.54 -5.81
N GLU A 312 1.51 26.63 -5.91
CA GLU A 312 1.12 27.45 -4.76
C GLU A 312 0.17 26.71 -3.81
N GLU A 313 -0.83 26.01 -4.37
CA GLU A 313 -1.70 25.16 -3.56
C GLU A 313 -0.89 24.08 -2.86
N TRP A 314 0.01 23.40 -3.58
CA TRP A 314 0.80 22.31 -3.05
C TRP A 314 1.61 22.73 -1.83
N ILE A 315 2.41 23.79 -1.95
CA ILE A 315 3.28 24.31 -0.88
C ILE A 315 2.48 24.60 0.40
N ASN A 316 1.25 25.11 0.27
CA ASN A 316 0.40 25.41 1.41
C ASN A 316 -0.36 24.18 1.96
N CYS A 317 -0.48 23.10 1.19
CA CYS A 317 -1.39 21.99 1.50
C CYS A 317 -0.71 20.73 2.05
N TYR A 318 0.49 20.38 1.61
CA TYR A 318 1.05 19.04 1.91
C TYR A 318 1.35 18.83 3.40
N CYS A 319 1.75 19.89 4.12
CA CYS A 319 1.95 19.85 5.58
C CYS A 319 0.63 19.61 6.33
N GLU A 320 -0.47 20.20 5.86
CA GLU A 320 -1.78 20.05 6.49
C GLU A 320 -2.33 18.64 6.28
N ILE A 321 -2.16 18.07 5.08
CA ILE A 321 -2.46 16.66 4.81
C ILE A 321 -1.67 15.75 5.77
N ALA A 322 -0.38 16.02 5.96
CA ALA A 322 0.48 15.23 6.84
C ALA A 322 0.04 15.29 8.31
N LYS A 323 -0.26 16.48 8.85
CA LYS A 323 -0.77 16.66 10.22
C LYS A 323 -2.10 15.93 10.43
N SER A 324 -3.01 16.10 9.47
CA SER A 324 -4.33 15.46 9.48
C SER A 324 -4.21 13.94 9.50
N LEU A 325 -3.38 13.35 8.63
CA LEU A 325 -3.10 11.91 8.61
C LEU A 325 -2.47 11.44 9.92
N ALA A 326 -1.43 12.12 10.40
CA ALA A 326 -0.74 11.72 11.62
C ALA A 326 -1.68 11.67 12.83
N SER A 327 -2.68 12.56 12.91
CA SER A 327 -3.68 12.57 13.99
C SER A 327 -4.68 11.40 13.95
N ARG A 328 -4.80 10.71 12.81
CA ARG A 328 -5.81 9.67 12.56
C ARG A 328 -5.24 8.27 12.50
N VAL A 329 -3.96 8.13 12.16
CA VAL A 329 -3.31 6.82 12.00
C VAL A 329 -2.74 6.36 13.34
N PRO A 330 -3.04 5.14 13.80
CA PRO A 330 -2.49 4.62 15.04
C PRO A 330 -0.97 4.44 14.95
N MET A 331 -0.30 4.55 16.11
CA MET A 331 1.15 4.43 16.24
C MET A 331 1.60 2.96 16.28
N ASP A 332 1.25 2.23 15.24
CA ASP A 332 1.60 0.83 15.00
C ASP A 332 2.10 0.66 13.54
N LEU A 333 2.13 -0.56 13.01
CA LEU A 333 2.55 -0.80 11.62
C LEU A 333 1.69 -0.05 10.56
N ASN A 334 0.46 0.38 10.89
CA ASN A 334 -0.36 1.18 9.99
C ASN A 334 0.25 2.55 9.72
N CYS A 335 1.04 3.12 10.64
CA CYS A 335 1.74 4.38 10.41
C CYS A 335 2.81 4.25 9.31
N LEU A 336 3.50 3.11 9.27
CA LEU A 336 4.42 2.80 8.18
C LEU A 336 3.68 2.56 6.88
N GLN A 337 2.53 1.87 6.91
CA GLN A 337 1.73 1.61 5.72
C GLN A 337 1.18 2.91 5.09
N ALA A 338 0.71 3.85 5.91
CA ALA A 338 0.24 5.18 5.46
C ALA A 338 1.35 5.97 4.75
N MET A 339 2.59 5.84 5.23
CA MET A 339 3.75 6.49 4.62
C MET A 339 4.22 5.75 3.36
N GLN A 340 4.30 4.42 3.40
CA GLN A 340 4.84 3.59 2.33
C GLN A 340 3.97 3.57 1.06
N CYS A 341 2.67 3.79 1.19
CA CYS A 341 1.78 3.86 0.02
C CYS A 341 2.03 5.10 -0.85
N ILE A 342 2.78 6.09 -0.35
CA ILE A 342 3.20 7.27 -1.10
C ILE A 342 4.47 6.92 -1.90
N SER A 343 4.40 7.01 -3.23
CA SER A 343 5.41 6.45 -4.16
C SER A 343 6.84 6.96 -3.89
N GLY A 344 7.01 8.22 -3.50
CA GLY A 344 8.33 8.84 -3.28
C GLY A 344 9.17 8.96 -4.56
N VAL A 345 8.53 8.93 -5.73
CA VAL A 345 9.20 8.98 -7.05
C VAL A 345 9.34 10.42 -7.52
N ASP A 346 8.23 11.15 -7.61
CA ASP A 346 8.21 12.55 -8.02
C ASP A 346 8.44 13.51 -6.84
N PRO A 347 8.84 14.77 -7.09
CA PRO A 347 9.14 15.73 -6.02
C PRO A 347 7.98 15.94 -5.04
N ARG A 348 6.73 15.96 -5.51
CA ARG A 348 5.57 16.20 -4.64
C ARG A 348 5.30 15.01 -3.75
N SER A 349 5.31 13.78 -4.28
CA SER A 349 5.16 12.59 -3.46
C SER A 349 6.32 12.42 -2.46
N LYS A 350 7.55 12.82 -2.81
CA LYS A 350 8.68 12.90 -1.87
C LYS A 350 8.42 13.87 -0.72
N HIS A 351 7.98 15.09 -1.02
CA HIS A 351 7.64 16.08 0.01
C HIS A 351 6.53 15.57 0.94
N LEU A 352 5.45 15.01 0.39
CA LEU A 352 4.36 14.48 1.20
C LEU A 352 4.80 13.31 2.07
N ARG A 353 5.57 12.36 1.50
CA ARG A 353 6.07 11.19 2.24
C ARG A 353 6.96 11.60 3.40
N SER A 354 7.86 12.56 3.17
CA SER A 354 8.72 13.12 4.21
C SER A 354 7.90 13.81 5.30
N ALA A 355 6.96 14.68 4.91
CA ALA A 355 6.10 15.41 5.84
C ALA A 355 5.23 14.46 6.68
N VAL A 356 4.63 13.43 6.08
CA VAL A 356 3.84 12.41 6.78
C VAL A 356 4.71 11.66 7.79
N ALA A 357 5.92 11.24 7.39
CA ALA A 357 6.84 10.56 8.30
C ALA A 357 7.22 11.43 9.51
N PHE A 358 7.49 12.72 9.27
CA PHE A 358 7.80 13.68 10.32
C PHE A 358 6.62 13.91 11.28
N GLN A 359 5.42 14.17 10.75
CA GLN A 359 4.25 14.42 11.60
C GLN A 359 3.85 13.20 12.44
N ILE A 360 4.02 11.98 11.90
CA ILE A 360 3.84 10.75 12.69
C ILE A 360 4.88 10.68 13.82
N LEU A 361 6.15 11.00 13.55
CA LEU A 361 7.19 11.05 14.58
C LEU A 361 6.86 12.06 15.69
N VAL A 362 6.42 13.26 15.32
CA VAL A 362 6.00 14.29 16.28
C VAL A 362 4.89 13.77 17.20
N ASN A 363 3.91 13.06 16.63
CA ASN A 363 2.85 12.42 17.41
C ASN A 363 3.36 11.28 18.31
N CYS A 364 4.39 10.53 17.89
CA CYS A 364 5.02 9.50 18.71
C CYS A 364 5.68 10.04 19.99
N PHE A 365 6.07 11.32 19.99
CA PHE A 365 6.61 12.02 21.15
C PHE A 365 5.61 12.98 21.78
N GLU A 366 4.30 12.68 21.68
CA GLU A 366 3.21 13.44 22.32
C GLU A 366 3.20 14.95 22.02
N ASN A 367 3.74 15.36 20.86
CA ASN A 367 3.95 16.77 20.50
C ASN A 367 4.84 17.54 21.49
N GLU A 368 5.73 16.87 22.23
CA GLU A 368 6.65 17.52 23.18
C GLU A 368 7.54 18.55 22.48
N VAL A 369 8.01 18.23 21.27
CA VAL A 369 8.90 19.11 20.50
C VAL A 369 8.62 18.97 19.00
N PRO A 370 8.09 20.02 18.32
CA PRO A 370 7.76 19.96 16.90
C PRO A 370 8.91 20.35 15.97
N ASP A 371 10.09 20.69 16.50
CA ASP A 371 11.26 21.07 15.69
C ASP A 371 12.18 19.88 15.37
N GLU A 372 12.92 20.04 14.28
CA GLU A 372 13.72 18.99 13.65
C GLU A 372 14.85 18.49 14.57
N GLU A 373 15.55 19.41 15.24
CA GLU A 373 16.65 19.10 16.16
C GLU A 373 16.11 18.48 17.46
N GLY A 374 14.96 18.95 17.94
CA GLY A 374 14.26 18.43 19.09
C GLY A 374 13.89 16.95 18.94
N ILE A 375 13.26 16.58 17.82
CA ILE A 375 12.92 15.17 17.54
C ILE A 375 14.18 14.29 17.50
N LEU A 376 15.26 14.75 16.86
CA LEU A 376 16.51 13.99 16.85
C LEU A 376 17.15 13.87 18.23
N THR A 377 17.05 14.92 19.05
CA THR A 377 17.54 14.89 20.45
C THR A 377 16.76 13.87 21.27
N LEU A 378 15.43 13.81 21.11
CA LEU A 378 14.59 12.79 21.74
C LEU A 378 14.96 11.38 21.28
N LEU A 379 15.24 11.18 20.00
CA LEU A 379 15.69 9.89 19.48
C LEU A 379 17.05 9.47 20.06
N ILE A 380 18.02 10.38 20.12
CA ILE A 380 19.36 10.12 20.67
C ILE A 380 19.32 9.78 22.16
N SER A 381 18.38 10.37 22.91
CA SER A 381 18.27 10.16 24.36
C SER A 381 17.72 8.78 24.73
N ILE A 382 17.15 8.02 23.78
CA ILE A 382 16.62 6.69 24.03
C ILE A 382 17.75 5.72 24.41
N ASN A 383 17.66 5.19 25.63
CA ASN A 383 18.64 4.24 26.14
C ASN A 383 18.32 2.80 25.71
N VAL A 384 18.91 2.36 24.61
CA VAL A 384 18.71 0.99 24.07
C VAL A 384 19.19 -0.14 24.99
N LYS A 385 20.00 0.16 26.00
CA LYS A 385 20.48 -0.83 26.98
C LYS A 385 19.47 -1.09 28.10
N GLU A 386 18.49 -0.21 28.30
CA GLU A 386 17.45 -0.42 29.29
C GLU A 386 16.56 -1.60 28.91
N LYS A 387 16.25 -2.44 29.89
CA LYS A 387 15.37 -3.61 29.70
C LYS A 387 13.97 -3.22 29.23
N ALA A 388 13.49 -2.03 29.62
CA ALA A 388 12.18 -1.50 29.26
C ALA A 388 12.14 -0.85 27.86
N CYS A 389 13.27 -0.74 27.15
CA CYS A 389 13.30 -0.18 25.80
C CYS A 389 12.46 -1.04 24.84
N ASP A 390 11.48 -0.42 24.20
CA ASP A 390 10.59 -1.04 23.22
C ASP A 390 11.22 -0.97 21.82
N PHE A 391 11.80 -2.09 21.37
CA PHE A 391 12.43 -2.15 20.06
C PHE A 391 11.47 -2.16 18.88
N PHE A 392 10.19 -2.48 19.10
CA PHE A 392 9.19 -2.34 18.05
C PHE A 392 8.95 -0.85 17.77
N LYS A 393 8.74 -0.04 18.81
CA LYS A 393 8.67 1.43 18.65
C LYS A 393 9.94 2.01 18.06
N MET A 394 11.12 1.55 18.50
CA MET A 394 12.39 1.97 17.91
C MET A 394 12.48 1.65 16.42
N PHE A 395 11.95 0.51 15.98
CA PHE A 395 11.89 0.18 14.56
C PHE A 395 10.99 1.14 13.79
N LEU A 396 9.81 1.48 14.32
CA LEU A 396 8.94 2.50 13.73
C LEU A 396 9.67 3.84 13.61
N TYR A 397 10.31 4.30 14.68
CA TYR A 397 11.05 5.57 14.71
C TYR A 397 12.17 5.60 13.69
N LEU A 398 12.93 4.50 13.59
CA LEU A 398 14.03 4.36 12.65
C LEU A 398 13.54 4.49 11.19
N VAL A 399 12.46 3.80 10.83
CA VAL A 399 11.91 3.82 9.47
C VAL A 399 11.28 5.17 9.14
N LEU A 400 10.55 5.78 10.08
CA LEU A 400 9.98 7.10 9.88
C LEU A 400 11.07 8.17 9.71
N THR A 401 12.12 8.13 10.54
CA THR A 401 13.22 9.11 10.47
C THR A 401 14.01 8.98 9.17
N GLU A 402 14.24 7.75 8.69
CA GLU A 402 14.83 7.51 7.38
C GLU A 402 14.02 8.19 6.26
N ASN A 403 12.69 7.97 6.23
CA ASN A 403 11.83 8.51 5.18
C ASN A 403 11.65 10.03 5.28
N TRP A 404 11.64 10.57 6.50
CA TRP A 404 11.65 12.01 6.72
C TRP A 404 12.92 12.65 6.15
N LEU A 405 14.11 12.20 6.57
CA LEU A 405 15.39 12.82 6.20
C LEU A 405 15.82 12.53 4.75
N GLN A 406 15.43 11.38 4.18
CA GLN A 406 15.82 11.02 2.82
C GLN A 406 15.20 11.93 1.76
N TYR A 407 13.97 12.38 1.99
CA TYR A 407 13.15 13.05 0.96
C TYR A 407 12.93 14.54 1.21
N ASP A 408 13.49 15.11 2.28
CA ASP A 408 13.52 16.55 2.52
C ASP A 408 14.86 17.16 2.04
N PRO A 409 14.86 17.93 0.93
CA PRO A 409 16.08 18.56 0.42
C PRO A 409 16.68 19.59 1.38
N MET A 410 15.85 20.29 2.17
CA MET A 410 16.30 21.36 3.06
C MET A 410 17.02 20.80 4.29
N LEU A 411 16.67 19.59 4.71
CA LEU A 411 17.28 18.88 5.82
C LEU A 411 18.55 18.14 5.43
N ARG A 412 18.59 17.61 4.21
CA ARG A 412 19.75 16.90 3.68
C ARG A 412 21.01 17.76 3.76
N ASP A 413 20.92 19.08 3.63
CA ASP A 413 22.11 19.94 3.59
C ASP A 413 22.50 20.54 4.95
N LYS A 414 21.74 20.26 6.02
CA LYS A 414 22.07 20.71 7.38
C LYS A 414 23.07 19.73 8.03
N PRO A 415 24.33 20.15 8.30
CA PRO A 415 25.36 19.24 8.83
C PRO A 415 25.00 18.71 10.22
N VAL A 416 24.38 19.55 11.07
CA VAL A 416 23.97 19.20 12.44
C VAL A 416 22.97 18.03 12.43
N ILE A 417 21.95 18.09 11.55
CA ILE A 417 20.93 17.05 11.39
C ILE A 417 21.56 15.72 10.95
N ARG A 418 22.51 15.76 10.01
CA ARG A 418 23.25 14.54 9.57
C ARG A 418 24.06 13.93 10.71
N GLU A 419 24.76 14.75 11.50
CA GLU A 419 25.56 14.28 12.64
C GLU A 419 24.69 13.64 13.72
N MET A 420 23.57 14.29 14.07
CA MET A 420 22.60 13.78 15.04
C MET A 420 21.98 12.46 14.58
N TRP A 421 21.57 12.36 13.31
CA TRP A 421 21.06 11.12 12.73
C TRP A 421 22.12 10.01 12.76
N GLY A 422 23.36 10.32 12.36
CA GLY A 422 24.47 9.39 12.43
C GLY A 422 24.75 8.89 13.86
N LEU A 423 24.63 9.75 14.86
CA LEU A 423 24.77 9.39 16.27
C LEU A 423 23.66 8.42 16.72
N PHE A 424 22.40 8.72 16.40
CA PHE A 424 21.28 7.83 16.70
C PHE A 424 21.45 6.45 16.06
N LEU A 425 21.84 6.41 14.79
CA LEU A 425 22.12 5.15 14.09
C LEU A 425 23.28 4.37 14.71
N ARG A 426 24.35 5.04 15.17
CA ARG A 426 25.46 4.41 15.91
C ARG A 426 24.99 3.85 17.25
N ASN A 427 24.13 4.56 17.97
CA ASN A 427 23.55 4.06 19.20
C ASN A 427 22.76 2.77 18.95
N CYS A 428 21.90 2.74 17.92
CA CYS A 428 21.13 1.55 17.57
C CYS A 428 22.01 0.38 17.08
N SER A 429 23.02 0.64 16.23
CA SER A 429 23.84 -0.42 15.63
C SER A 429 24.90 -0.99 16.58
N CYS A 430 25.54 -0.14 17.40
CA CYS A 430 26.68 -0.53 18.23
C CYS A 430 26.27 -0.91 19.66
N GLN A 431 25.22 -0.30 20.21
CA GLN A 431 24.85 -0.54 21.61
C GLN A 431 23.84 -1.68 21.78
N ILE A 432 23.11 -2.05 20.73
CA ILE A 432 22.29 -3.28 20.72
C ILE A 432 23.23 -4.46 20.43
N THR A 433 23.38 -5.37 21.38
CA THR A 433 24.26 -6.54 21.21
C THR A 433 23.70 -7.52 20.18
N SER A 434 24.57 -8.25 19.49
CA SER A 434 24.13 -9.33 18.57
C SER A 434 23.43 -10.48 19.30
N THR A 435 23.68 -10.60 20.60
CA THR A 435 23.06 -11.56 21.51
C THR A 435 21.78 -11.05 22.15
N ASP A 436 21.30 -9.86 21.78
CA ASP A 436 20.05 -9.31 22.30
C ASP A 436 18.86 -10.05 21.69
N LEU A 437 18.19 -10.85 22.51
CA LEU A 437 17.07 -11.71 22.13
C LEU A 437 15.71 -11.00 22.24
N ARG A 438 15.67 -9.72 22.63
CA ARG A 438 14.42 -8.96 22.68
C ARG A 438 13.81 -8.85 21.28
N LEU A 439 12.48 -8.94 21.21
CA LEU A 439 11.73 -8.83 19.95
C LEU A 439 12.14 -7.55 19.20
N HIS A 440 12.31 -7.62 17.87
CA HIS A 440 12.76 -6.51 17.00
C HIS A 440 14.18 -5.95 17.23
N ALA A 441 14.91 -6.34 18.29
CA ALA A 441 16.27 -5.82 18.56
C ALA A 441 17.24 -6.05 17.37
N SER A 442 17.22 -7.26 16.81
CA SER A 442 18.04 -7.63 15.65
C SER A 442 17.65 -6.85 14.39
N LYS A 443 16.35 -6.59 14.17
CA LYS A 443 15.84 -5.80 13.04
C LYS A 443 16.32 -4.35 13.12
N VAL A 444 16.19 -3.71 14.31
CA VAL A 444 16.66 -2.34 14.55
C VAL A 444 18.17 -2.24 14.32
N ARG A 445 18.95 -3.14 14.92
CA ARG A 445 20.42 -3.18 14.79
C ARG A 445 20.85 -3.30 13.32
N ASN A 446 20.29 -4.27 12.60
CA ASN A 446 20.65 -4.54 11.21
C ASN A 446 20.26 -3.39 10.28
N LYS A 447 19.05 -2.84 10.44
CA LYS A 447 18.59 -1.69 9.64
C LYS A 447 19.45 -0.46 9.93
N ALA A 448 19.76 -0.16 11.19
CA ALA A 448 20.63 0.96 11.54
C ALA A 448 22.04 0.80 10.97
N ALA A 449 22.62 -0.41 11.02
CA ALA A 449 23.92 -0.71 10.44
C ALA A 449 23.92 -0.52 8.90
N PHE A 450 22.86 -0.97 8.23
CA PHE A 450 22.67 -0.76 6.79
C PHE A 450 22.60 0.73 6.44
N LEU A 451 21.82 1.51 7.20
CA LEU A 451 21.69 2.96 6.98
C LEU A 451 22.99 3.72 7.23
N LEU A 452 23.80 3.31 8.21
CA LEU A 452 25.13 3.90 8.45
C LEU A 452 26.08 3.70 7.27
N GLN A 453 26.04 2.52 6.65
CA GLN A 453 26.85 2.23 5.47
C GLN A 453 26.44 3.12 4.29
N GLY A 454 25.14 3.36 4.11
CA GLY A 454 24.62 4.28 3.10
C GLY A 454 24.92 5.76 3.39
N ALA A 455 24.92 6.17 4.66
CA ALA A 455 25.19 7.55 5.07
C ALA A 455 26.66 7.95 4.88
N GLY A 456 27.60 6.99 4.83
CA GLY A 456 29.02 7.24 4.57
C GLY A 456 29.39 7.40 3.09
N ASN A 457 28.46 7.10 2.17
CA ASN A 457 28.71 7.08 0.72
C ASN A 457 28.05 8.24 -0.06
N ASN A 458 27.50 9.26 0.63
CA ASN A 458 26.82 10.42 0.01
C ASN A 458 27.42 11.76 0.42
#